data_AF-A1RX69-F1
#
_entry.id   AF-A1RX69-F1
#
_cell.length_a   1.000
_cell.length_b   1.000
_cell.length_c   1.000
_cell.angle_alpha   90.00
_cell.angle_beta   90.00
_cell.angle_gamma   90.00
#
_symmetry.space_group_name_H-M   'P 1'
#
loop_
_entity.id
_entity.type
_entity.pdbx_description
1 polymer ?
#
loop_
_entity_poly.entity_id
_entity_poly.type
_entity_poly.pdbx_seq_one_letter_code
_entity_poly.pdbx_strand_id
1 'polypeptide(L)'
;MGYYKYMAEIWKRPFKGEHGQLMRERFMLWRREPTVVRIPRPTRINRARALGYKAKQGYIVARVRVRKGGLNRPRPSSGRRPKRMGVYGYSPHKSAQQIAEERAARKFPNLVVLGSYYVGEDGVYKWYEVVMVDPHHPAVKRDIERRWVAGFKKKAGVKVTRDLLLKILSKAKLDVSENAGEKEEEQ
;
A
#
# COMPACT_ATOMS: atom_id res chain seq x y z
N MET A 1 2.31 -22.22 -20.94
CA MET A 1 1.94 -20.79 -20.72
C MET A 1 0.80 -20.75 -19.71
N GLY A 2 1.01 -20.28 -18.47
CA GLY A 2 0.03 -20.47 -17.38
C GLY A 2 -1.05 -19.38 -17.27
N TYR A 3 -2.18 -19.70 -16.62
CA TYR A 3 -3.32 -18.82 -16.35
C TYR A 3 -2.92 -17.40 -15.87
N TYR A 4 -1.96 -17.29 -14.96
CA TYR A 4 -1.53 -15.99 -14.42
C TYR A 4 -0.89 -15.06 -15.45
N LYS A 5 -0.29 -15.60 -16.51
CA LYS A 5 0.30 -14.82 -17.60
C LYS A 5 -0.81 -14.13 -18.40
N TYR A 6 -1.86 -14.86 -18.77
CA TYR A 6 -3.02 -14.30 -19.47
C TYR A 6 -3.72 -13.23 -18.63
N MET A 7 -3.88 -13.46 -17.32
CA MET A 7 -4.38 -12.40 -16.44
C MET A 7 -3.48 -11.17 -16.45
N ALA A 8 -2.15 -11.35 -16.36
CA ALA A 8 -1.23 -10.22 -16.39
C ALA A 8 -1.36 -9.42 -17.70
N GLU A 9 -1.59 -10.10 -18.82
CA GLU A 9 -1.76 -9.52 -20.14
C GLU A 9 -3.06 -8.70 -20.26
N ILE A 10 -4.20 -9.23 -19.81
CA ILE A 10 -5.47 -8.50 -19.76
C ILE A 10 -5.33 -7.21 -18.94
N TRP A 11 -4.65 -7.29 -17.80
CA TRP A 11 -4.42 -6.16 -16.91
C TRP A 11 -3.38 -5.14 -17.41
N LYS A 12 -2.70 -5.38 -18.54
CA LYS A 12 -1.88 -4.34 -19.20
C LYS A 12 -2.74 -3.28 -19.86
N ARG A 13 -3.94 -3.64 -20.33
CA ARG A 13 -4.89 -2.72 -20.98
C ARG A 13 -6.28 -2.84 -20.32
N PRO A 14 -6.40 -2.44 -19.04
CA PRO A 14 -7.56 -2.78 -18.21
C PRO A 14 -8.87 -2.10 -18.63
N PHE A 15 -8.81 -1.03 -19.43
CA PHE A 15 -9.97 -0.26 -19.88
C PHE A 15 -10.40 -0.57 -21.32
N LYS A 16 -9.78 -1.57 -21.98
CA LYS A 16 -10.10 -1.94 -23.36
C LYS A 16 -10.86 -3.28 -23.41
N GLY A 17 -11.69 -3.43 -24.44
CA GLY A 17 -12.45 -4.67 -24.70
C GLY A 17 -13.45 -5.02 -23.61
N GLU A 18 -13.79 -6.32 -23.53
CA GLU A 18 -14.76 -6.88 -22.57
C GLU A 18 -14.37 -6.59 -21.11
N HIS A 19 -13.07 -6.66 -20.78
CA HIS A 19 -12.60 -6.37 -19.44
C HIS A 19 -12.86 -4.92 -19.02
N GLY A 20 -12.74 -3.97 -19.95
CA GLY A 20 -13.06 -2.56 -19.71
C GLY A 20 -14.54 -2.34 -19.41
N GLN A 21 -15.44 -3.04 -20.11
CA GLN A 21 -16.89 -2.97 -19.88
C GLN A 21 -17.23 -3.51 -18.48
N LEU A 22 -16.67 -4.66 -18.11
CA LEU A 22 -16.81 -5.26 -16.79
C LEU A 22 -16.24 -4.37 -15.67
N MET A 23 -15.13 -3.67 -15.92
CA MET A 23 -14.59 -2.69 -14.96
C MET A 23 -15.51 -1.46 -14.82
N ARG A 24 -16.13 -1.00 -15.91
CA ARG A 24 -17.10 0.11 -15.87
C ARG A 24 -18.31 -0.24 -15.01
N GLU A 25 -18.88 -1.43 -15.17
CA GLU A 25 -19.97 -1.94 -14.33
C GLU A 25 -19.58 -1.98 -12.85
N ARG A 26 -18.39 -2.52 -12.56
CA ARG A 26 -17.83 -2.55 -11.21
C ARG A 26 -17.68 -1.17 -10.61
N PHE A 27 -17.16 -0.19 -11.36
CA PHE A 27 -17.04 1.17 -10.84
C PHE A 27 -18.39 1.81 -10.51
N MET A 28 -19.46 1.51 -11.25
CA MET A 28 -20.80 1.98 -10.89
C MET A 28 -21.25 1.47 -9.52
N LEU A 29 -20.97 0.20 -9.22
CA LEU A 29 -21.23 -0.38 -7.90
C LEU A 29 -20.32 0.21 -6.81
N TRP A 30 -19.01 0.29 -7.07
CA TRP A 30 -18.02 0.72 -6.06
C TRP A 30 -18.13 2.20 -5.67
N ARG A 31 -18.79 3.04 -6.49
CA ARG A 31 -19.12 4.42 -6.13
C ARG A 31 -20.11 4.50 -4.98
N ARG A 32 -21.05 3.55 -4.91
CA ARG A 32 -22.08 3.45 -3.87
C ARG A 32 -21.54 2.80 -2.59
N GLU A 33 -20.47 2.03 -2.70
CA GLU A 33 -19.80 1.38 -1.56
C GLU A 33 -19.11 2.40 -0.61
N PRO A 34 -18.92 2.04 0.68
CA PRO A 34 -18.14 2.84 1.62
C PRO A 34 -16.65 2.88 1.26
N THR A 35 -15.88 3.70 1.97
CA THR A 35 -14.47 3.93 1.66
C THR A 35 -13.58 2.70 1.80
N VAL A 36 -13.88 1.82 2.76
CA VAL A 36 -13.18 0.55 3.01
C VAL A 36 -14.21 -0.55 3.05
N VAL A 37 -14.07 -1.55 2.18
CA VAL A 37 -14.99 -2.68 2.02
C VAL A 37 -14.18 -3.97 2.10
N ARG A 38 -14.63 -4.93 2.90
CA ARG A 38 -14.07 -6.29 2.88
C ARG A 38 -14.64 -7.05 1.69
N ILE A 39 -13.77 -7.72 0.93
CA ILE A 39 -14.17 -8.52 -0.24
C ILE A 39 -13.84 -9.99 0.02
N PRO A 40 -14.70 -10.93 -0.42
CA PRO A 40 -14.43 -12.36 -0.27
C PRO A 40 -13.23 -12.85 -1.08
N ARG A 41 -13.04 -12.37 -2.31
CA ARG A 41 -11.97 -12.80 -3.22
C ARG A 41 -11.29 -11.61 -3.91
N PRO A 42 -9.97 -11.68 -4.15
CA PRO A 42 -9.24 -10.62 -4.84
C PRO A 42 -9.75 -10.45 -6.27
N THR A 43 -9.89 -9.20 -6.72
CA THR A 43 -10.27 -8.90 -8.11
C THR A 43 -9.14 -9.29 -9.07
N ARG A 44 -7.88 -9.14 -8.63
CA ARG A 44 -6.69 -9.44 -9.40
C ARG A 44 -5.82 -10.47 -8.67
N ILE A 45 -6.12 -11.75 -8.87
CA ILE A 45 -5.45 -12.86 -8.16
C ILE A 45 -3.94 -12.95 -8.47
N ASN A 46 -3.48 -12.65 -9.69
CA ASN A 46 -2.05 -12.69 -10.00
C ASN A 46 -1.22 -11.72 -9.13
N ARG A 47 -1.68 -10.48 -8.94
CA ARG A 47 -1.00 -9.50 -8.07
C ARG A 47 -1.19 -9.81 -6.60
N ALA A 48 -2.37 -10.28 -6.19
CA ALA A 48 -2.60 -10.71 -4.81
C ALA A 48 -1.61 -11.82 -4.42
N ARG A 49 -1.44 -12.83 -5.28
CA ARG A 49 -0.49 -13.94 -5.07
C ARG A 49 0.95 -13.46 -4.98
N ALA A 50 1.35 -12.52 -5.84
CA ALA A 50 2.69 -11.92 -5.79
C ALA A 50 2.98 -11.20 -4.46
N LEU A 51 1.96 -10.61 -3.82
CA LEU A 51 2.09 -9.99 -2.48
C LEU A 51 2.04 -11.01 -1.33
N GLY A 52 1.76 -12.28 -1.62
CA GLY A 52 1.69 -13.34 -0.63
C GLY A 52 0.30 -13.77 -0.20
N TYR A 53 -0.75 -13.36 -0.91
CA TYR A 53 -2.10 -13.86 -0.65
C TYR A 53 -2.16 -15.37 -0.82
N LYS A 54 -2.69 -16.07 0.19
CA LYS A 54 -3.04 -17.49 0.11
C LYS A 54 -4.54 -17.66 0.32
N ALA A 55 -5.16 -18.53 -0.47
CA ALA A 55 -6.57 -18.88 -0.34
C ALA A 55 -6.78 -19.84 0.84
N LYS A 56 -6.57 -19.33 2.05
CA LYS A 56 -6.75 -20.04 3.31
C LYS A 56 -7.34 -19.11 4.37
N GLN A 57 -7.81 -19.66 5.46
CA GLN A 57 -8.34 -18.87 6.57
C GLN A 57 -7.24 -17.98 7.18
N GLY A 58 -7.66 -16.81 7.67
CA GLY A 58 -6.77 -15.77 8.17
C GLY A 58 -6.26 -14.79 7.11
N TYR A 59 -6.55 -14.99 5.81
CA TYR A 59 -6.27 -14.02 4.75
C TYR A 59 -7.52 -13.22 4.41
N ILE A 60 -7.38 -11.90 4.39
CA ILE A 60 -8.48 -10.97 4.12
C ILE A 60 -8.03 -9.99 3.04
N VAL A 61 -8.94 -9.67 2.13
CA VAL A 61 -8.73 -8.61 1.13
C VAL A 61 -9.74 -7.51 1.40
N ALA A 62 -9.27 -6.27 1.48
CA ALA A 62 -10.12 -5.10 1.58
C ALA A 62 -9.88 -4.18 0.39
N ARG A 63 -10.95 -3.72 -0.25
CA ARG A 63 -10.88 -2.64 -1.24
C ARG A 63 -11.03 -1.32 -0.55
N VAL A 64 -10.16 -0.40 -0.93
CA VAL A 64 -10.10 0.94 -0.38
C VAL A 64 -10.14 1.93 -1.54
N ARG A 65 -11.06 2.90 -1.45
CA ARG A 65 -11.08 4.04 -2.37
C ARG A 65 -10.29 5.22 -1.78
N VAL A 66 -9.50 5.87 -2.62
CA VAL A 66 -8.70 7.06 -2.28
C VAL A 66 -9.01 8.15 -3.29
N ARG A 67 -9.34 9.35 -2.82
CA ARG A 67 -9.65 10.49 -3.70
C ARG A 67 -8.39 10.94 -4.44
N LYS A 68 -8.52 11.26 -5.71
CA LYS A 68 -7.49 11.84 -6.56
C LYS A 68 -7.28 13.32 -6.23
N GLY A 69 -6.11 13.83 -6.63
CA GLY A 69 -5.75 15.23 -6.50
C GLY A 69 -4.81 15.52 -5.34
N GLY A 70 -4.50 16.81 -5.18
CA GLY A 70 -3.67 17.32 -4.10
C GLY A 70 -4.43 17.44 -2.77
N LEU A 71 -3.69 17.83 -1.74
CA LEU A 71 -4.22 18.23 -0.45
C LEU A 71 -4.28 19.75 -0.36
N ASN A 72 -5.30 20.23 0.34
CA ASN A 72 -5.38 21.62 0.75
C ASN A 72 -5.01 21.70 2.23
N ARG A 73 -4.17 22.67 2.59
CA ARG A 73 -3.84 22.95 3.98
C ARG A 73 -5.00 23.73 4.62
N PRO A 74 -5.23 23.61 5.94
CA PRO A 74 -6.15 24.51 6.62
C PRO A 74 -5.61 25.95 6.54
N ARG A 75 -6.49 26.93 6.28
CA ARG A 75 -6.10 28.34 6.20
C ARG A 75 -5.64 28.82 7.58
N PRO A 76 -4.43 29.40 7.72
CA PRO A 76 -4.00 29.99 8.98
C PRO A 76 -4.95 31.12 9.41
N SER A 77 -5.34 31.15 10.69
CA SER A 77 -6.20 32.19 11.27
C SER A 77 -5.42 33.43 11.73
N SER A 78 -4.19 33.24 12.23
CA SER A 78 -3.30 34.31 12.66
C SER A 78 -2.40 34.83 11.53
N GLY A 79 -1.86 36.04 11.68
CA GLY A 79 -0.88 36.62 10.76
C GLY A 79 0.30 35.69 10.46
N ARG A 80 0.63 35.55 9.17
CA ARG A 80 1.78 34.79 8.66
C ARG A 80 2.41 35.56 7.51
N ARG A 81 3.70 35.32 7.29
CA ARG A 81 4.39 35.84 6.10
C ARG A 81 3.67 35.36 4.83
N PRO A 82 3.57 36.18 3.76
CA PRO A 82 2.87 35.82 2.52
C PRO A 82 3.27 34.45 1.96
N LYS A 83 4.57 34.09 2.01
CA LYS A 83 5.07 32.77 1.58
C LYS A 83 4.50 31.56 2.33
N ARG A 84 3.91 31.76 3.52
CA ARG A 84 3.28 30.71 4.36
C ARG A 84 1.75 30.76 4.33
N MET A 85 1.15 31.60 3.47
CA MET A 85 -0.30 31.76 3.33
C MET A 85 -0.91 30.83 2.27
N GLY A 86 -0.11 30.04 1.54
CA GLY A 86 -0.61 29.09 0.54
C GLY A 86 -1.50 28.01 1.14
N VAL A 87 -2.64 27.76 0.51
CA VAL A 87 -3.68 26.81 0.95
C VAL A 87 -3.83 25.64 -0.04
N TYR A 88 -3.90 25.95 -1.34
CA TYR A 88 -4.23 25.00 -2.39
C TYR A 88 -2.99 24.40 -3.05
N GLY A 89 -3.17 23.24 -3.69
CA GLY A 89 -2.17 22.69 -4.63
C GLY A 89 -0.99 21.99 -3.98
N TYR A 90 -1.08 21.56 -2.73
CA TYR A 90 -0.01 20.81 -2.09
C TYR A 90 -0.08 19.33 -2.44
N SER A 91 1.03 18.76 -2.90
CA SER A 91 1.13 17.32 -3.08
C SER A 91 1.24 16.62 -1.72
N PRO A 92 0.50 15.51 -1.48
CA PRO A 92 0.69 14.70 -0.30
C PRO A 92 2.11 14.10 -0.29
N HIS A 93 2.75 14.07 0.87
CA HIS A 93 4.03 13.39 1.06
C HIS A 93 3.90 11.85 0.89
N LYS A 94 2.73 11.30 1.18
CA LYS A 94 2.47 9.86 1.08
C LYS A 94 1.82 9.52 -0.25
N SER A 95 2.16 8.35 -0.79
CA SER A 95 1.50 7.84 -2.00
C SER A 95 0.04 7.48 -1.71
N ALA A 96 -0.81 7.55 -2.74
CA ALA A 96 -2.22 7.14 -2.61
C ALA A 96 -2.35 5.68 -2.16
N GLN A 97 -1.40 4.84 -2.56
CA GLN A 97 -1.29 3.44 -2.14
C GLN A 97 -1.02 3.32 -0.64
N GLN A 98 -0.04 4.04 -0.11
CA GLN A 98 0.26 4.05 1.33
C GLN A 98 -0.92 4.60 2.14
N ILE A 99 -1.61 5.63 1.63
CA ILE A 99 -2.84 6.15 2.25
C ILE A 99 -3.94 5.07 2.29
N ALA A 100 -4.06 4.25 1.25
CA ALA A 100 -5.03 3.15 1.23
C ALA A 100 -4.71 2.08 2.28
N GLU A 101 -3.44 1.69 2.41
CA GLU A 101 -2.96 0.74 3.43
C GLU A 101 -3.21 1.27 4.85
N GLU A 102 -2.90 2.54 5.10
CA GLU A 102 -3.16 3.17 6.39
C GLU A 102 -4.65 3.27 6.72
N ARG A 103 -5.53 3.45 5.72
CA ARG A 103 -6.99 3.42 5.92
C ARG A 103 -7.48 2.01 6.25
N ALA A 104 -6.97 0.99 5.56
CA ALA A 104 -7.31 -0.40 5.85
C ALA A 104 -6.84 -0.82 7.25
N ALA A 105 -5.59 -0.51 7.60
CA ALA A 105 -5.02 -0.81 8.91
C ALA A 105 -5.75 -0.10 10.06
N ARG A 106 -6.26 1.12 9.82
CA ARG A 106 -7.10 1.83 10.79
C ARG A 106 -8.47 1.18 10.97
N LYS A 107 -9.06 0.63 9.90
CA LYS A 107 -10.36 -0.03 9.95
C LYS A 107 -10.28 -1.43 10.59
N PHE A 108 -9.18 -2.14 10.38
CA PHE A 108 -8.94 -3.50 10.87
C PHE A 108 -7.67 -3.54 11.73
N PRO A 109 -7.72 -3.07 12.99
CA PRO A 109 -6.54 -2.94 13.84
C PRO A 109 -5.95 -4.30 14.29
N ASN A 110 -6.77 -5.36 14.27
CA ASN A 110 -6.38 -6.72 14.62
C ASN A 110 -5.63 -7.46 13.49
N LEU A 111 -5.56 -6.87 12.29
CA LEU A 111 -4.92 -7.47 11.14
C LEU A 111 -3.62 -6.75 10.78
N VAL A 112 -2.71 -7.48 10.13
CA VAL A 112 -1.46 -6.96 9.60
C VAL A 112 -1.57 -6.81 8.10
N VAL A 113 -1.22 -5.63 7.57
CA VAL A 113 -1.17 -5.37 6.13
C VAL A 113 0.09 -6.03 5.56
N LEU A 114 -0.08 -6.89 4.55
CA LEU A 114 1.04 -7.44 3.77
C LEU A 114 1.46 -6.50 2.64
N GLY A 115 0.48 -5.81 2.05
CA GLY A 115 0.69 -4.88 0.96
C GLY A 115 -0.60 -4.65 0.19
N SER A 116 -0.51 -3.86 -0.87
CA SER A 116 -1.66 -3.51 -1.68
C SER A 116 -1.33 -3.47 -3.17
N TYR A 117 -2.36 -3.48 -4.00
CA TYR A 117 -2.21 -3.30 -5.44
C TYR A 117 -3.34 -2.47 -6.04
N TYR A 118 -3.00 -1.78 -7.12
CA TYR A 118 -3.93 -1.00 -7.91
C TYR A 118 -4.94 -1.90 -8.63
N VAL A 119 -6.21 -1.51 -8.58
CA VAL A 119 -7.31 -2.23 -9.26
C VAL A 119 -7.92 -1.37 -10.35
N GLY A 120 -8.08 -0.07 -10.14
CA GLY A 120 -8.74 0.77 -11.12
C GLY A 120 -8.93 2.18 -10.61
N GLU A 121 -9.38 3.05 -11.49
CA GLU A 121 -9.60 4.45 -11.17
C GLU A 121 -10.71 5.04 -12.04
N ASP A 122 -11.35 6.08 -11.54
CA ASP A 122 -12.25 6.93 -12.29
C ASP A 122 -11.77 8.39 -12.21
N GLY A 123 -12.58 9.37 -12.60
CA GLY A 123 -12.17 10.78 -12.53
C GLY A 123 -11.85 11.28 -11.11
N VAL A 124 -12.45 10.69 -10.08
CA VAL A 124 -12.45 11.23 -8.71
C VAL A 124 -11.67 10.35 -7.73
N TYR A 125 -11.67 9.03 -7.93
CA TYR A 125 -11.13 8.05 -7.00
C TYR A 125 -10.19 7.07 -7.70
N LYS A 126 -9.24 6.56 -6.91
CA LYS A 126 -8.43 5.36 -7.20
C LYS A 126 -8.85 4.26 -6.23
N TRP A 127 -8.97 3.04 -6.72
CA TRP A 127 -9.24 1.85 -5.92
C TRP A 127 -7.99 1.00 -5.80
N TYR A 128 -7.69 0.63 -4.57
CA TYR A 128 -6.63 -0.31 -4.21
C TYR A 128 -7.24 -1.48 -3.46
N GLU A 129 -6.73 -2.68 -3.70
CA GLU A 129 -7.01 -3.85 -2.88
C GLU A 129 -5.81 -4.10 -1.96
N VAL A 130 -6.08 -4.09 -0.67
CA VAL A 130 -5.11 -4.29 0.40
C VAL A 130 -5.26 -5.73 0.89
N VAL A 131 -4.15 -6.47 0.86
CA VAL A 131 -4.06 -7.83 1.38
C VAL A 131 -3.64 -7.75 2.85
N MET A 132 -4.44 -8.33 3.71
CA MET A 132 -4.24 -8.35 5.16
C MET A 132 -4.25 -9.79 5.67
N VAL A 133 -3.58 -10.00 6.80
CA VAL A 133 -3.46 -11.29 7.45
C VAL A 133 -3.77 -11.16 8.93
N ASP A 134 -4.50 -12.14 9.45
CA ASP A 134 -4.73 -12.31 10.88
C ASP A 134 -3.53 -13.02 11.52
N PRO A 135 -2.74 -12.35 12.39
CA PRO A 135 -1.61 -12.94 13.07
C PRO A 135 -2.00 -14.01 14.10
N HIS A 136 -3.24 -13.97 14.62
CA HIS A 136 -3.69 -14.86 15.69
C HIS A 136 -4.22 -16.20 15.16
N HIS A 137 -4.58 -16.26 13.87
CA HIS A 137 -5.20 -17.43 13.25
C HIS A 137 -4.23 -18.64 13.16
N PRO A 138 -4.64 -19.87 13.57
CA PRO A 138 -3.76 -21.05 13.57
C PRO A 138 -3.21 -21.40 12.18
N ALA A 139 -4.03 -21.27 11.13
CA ALA A 139 -3.60 -21.52 9.74
C ALA A 139 -2.50 -20.56 9.25
N VAL A 140 -2.35 -19.39 9.87
CA VAL A 140 -1.27 -18.44 9.57
C VAL A 140 -0.03 -18.78 10.40
N LYS A 141 -0.21 -19.07 11.69
CA LYS A 141 0.88 -19.46 12.60
C LYS A 141 1.63 -20.72 12.16
N ARG A 142 0.92 -21.68 11.56
CA ARG A 142 1.51 -22.92 11.04
C ARG A 142 2.23 -22.74 9.69
N ASP A 143 2.04 -21.63 8.99
CA ASP A 143 2.64 -21.41 7.67
C ASP A 143 4.06 -20.87 7.78
N ILE A 144 5.03 -21.64 7.29
CA ILE A 144 6.46 -21.34 7.37
C ILE A 144 6.78 -19.97 6.74
N GLU A 145 6.16 -19.63 5.60
CA GLU A 145 6.48 -18.38 4.89
C GLU A 145 5.95 -17.12 5.59
N ARG A 146 4.89 -17.26 6.39
CA ARG A 146 4.07 -16.12 6.87
C ARG A 146 3.89 -16.12 8.38
N ARG A 147 4.45 -17.09 9.10
CA ARG A 147 4.47 -17.17 10.56
C ARG A 147 5.09 -15.95 11.22
N TRP A 148 6.03 -15.27 10.56
CA TRP A 148 6.66 -14.04 11.10
C TRP A 148 5.63 -12.96 11.44
N VAL A 149 4.47 -12.94 10.77
CA VAL A 149 3.38 -12.00 11.01
C VAL A 149 2.82 -12.14 12.44
N ALA A 150 2.86 -13.34 13.03
CA ALA A 150 2.42 -13.57 14.40
C ALA A 150 3.30 -12.87 15.46
N GLY A 151 4.56 -12.59 15.13
CA GLY A 151 5.48 -11.82 15.97
C GLY A 151 5.48 -10.32 15.67
N PHE A 152 4.69 -9.87 14.69
CA PHE A 152 4.68 -8.47 14.27
C PHE A 152 4.03 -7.59 15.35
N LYS A 153 4.85 -6.76 15.99
CA LYS A 153 4.38 -5.72 16.92
C LYS A 153 4.56 -4.37 16.25
N LYS A 154 3.46 -3.63 16.10
CA LYS A 154 3.49 -2.26 15.62
C LYS A 154 4.12 -1.36 16.69
N LYS A 155 5.40 -1.03 16.54
CA LYS A 155 6.08 -0.05 17.41
C LYS A 155 5.63 1.36 17.00
N ALA A 156 4.83 2.02 17.84
CA ALA A 156 4.50 3.44 17.64
C ALA A 156 5.70 4.32 18.04
N GLY A 157 5.97 5.39 17.28
CA GLY A 157 6.88 6.46 17.70
C GLY A 157 8.38 6.23 17.52
N VAL A 158 8.82 5.14 16.87
CA VAL A 158 10.25 4.95 16.60
C VAL A 158 10.68 5.87 15.46
N LYS A 159 11.39 6.95 15.79
CA LYS A 159 12.16 7.70 14.79
C LYS A 159 13.30 6.81 14.33
N VAL A 160 13.38 6.55 13.03
CA VAL A 160 14.54 5.85 12.45
C VAL A 160 15.70 6.84 12.44
N THR A 161 16.50 6.83 13.51
CA THR A 161 17.76 7.57 13.58
C THR A 161 18.85 6.82 12.82
N ARG A 162 19.88 7.55 12.37
CA ARG A 162 21.06 6.94 11.69
C ARG A 162 21.64 5.80 12.53
N ASP A 163 21.77 5.99 13.83
CA ASP A 163 22.30 4.98 14.76
C ASP A 163 21.42 3.72 14.86
N LEU A 164 20.09 3.89 14.82
CA LEU A 164 19.18 2.75 14.79
C LEU A 164 19.33 1.98 13.48
N LEU A 165 19.52 2.70 12.37
CA LEU A 165 19.71 2.13 11.04
C LEU A 165 21.03 1.37 10.96
N LEU A 166 22.13 1.96 11.44
CA LEU A 166 23.45 1.32 11.57
C LEU A 166 23.40 0.09 12.48
N LYS A 167 22.70 0.15 13.61
CA LYS A 167 22.48 -1.01 14.49
C LYS A 167 21.66 -2.12 13.84
N ILE A 168 20.69 -1.78 13.00
CA ILE A 168 19.89 -2.76 12.26
C ILE A 168 20.74 -3.40 11.17
N LEU A 169 21.53 -2.62 10.43
CA LEU A 169 22.41 -3.09 9.36
C LEU A 169 23.52 -4.00 9.90
N SER A 170 24.17 -3.61 10.99
CA SER A 170 25.19 -4.43 11.65
C SER A 170 24.60 -5.74 12.20
N LYS A 171 23.39 -5.69 12.78
CA LYS A 171 22.67 -6.88 13.25
C LYS A 171 22.20 -7.78 12.11
N ALA A 172 21.95 -7.21 10.93
CA ALA A 172 21.59 -7.95 9.72
C ALA A 172 22.82 -8.48 8.94
N LYS A 173 24.05 -8.21 9.41
CA LYS A 173 25.32 -8.54 8.73
C LYS A 173 25.35 -8.06 7.26
N LEU A 174 24.78 -6.88 7.02
CA LEU A 174 24.84 -6.20 5.73
C LEU A 174 25.87 -5.07 5.86
N ASP A 175 27.08 -5.30 5.36
CA ASP A 175 28.13 -4.29 5.35
C ASP A 175 27.82 -3.25 4.26
N VAL A 176 27.55 -2.01 4.67
CA VAL A 176 27.54 -0.86 3.76
C VAL A 176 28.95 -0.31 3.77
N SER A 177 29.78 -0.77 2.82
CA SER A 177 31.13 -0.25 2.64
C SER A 177 31.07 1.24 2.28
N GLU A 178 31.62 2.08 3.14
CA GLU A 178 31.87 3.50 2.91
C GLU A 178 32.95 3.66 1.84
N ASN A 179 32.59 3.62 0.56
CA ASN A 179 33.50 3.98 -0.54
C ASN A 179 32.79 4.98 -1.46
N ALA A 180 32.68 6.23 -1.01
CA ALA A 180 32.29 7.37 -1.84
C ALA A 180 32.88 8.66 -1.25
N GLY A 181 34.20 8.76 -1.28
CA GLY A 181 34.92 9.95 -0.87
C GLY A 181 36.41 9.68 -0.84
N GLU A 182 37.06 9.84 -2.00
CA GLU A 182 38.48 10.15 -2.20
C GLU A 182 38.84 9.87 -3.68
N LYS A 183 38.62 10.90 -4.50
CA LYS A 183 39.44 11.25 -5.66
C LYS A 183 39.42 12.78 -5.66
N GLU A 184 40.18 13.38 -4.75
CA GLU A 184 41.52 13.92 -5.03
C GLU A 184 41.51 14.83 -6.26
N GLU A 185 41.51 16.13 -5.94
CA GLU A 185 42.07 17.19 -6.76
C GLU A 185 43.52 16.80 -7.10
N GLU A 186 43.83 16.61 -8.38
CA GLU A 186 45.20 16.74 -8.86
C GLU A 186 45.19 17.20 -10.33
N GLN A 187 45.70 18.43 -10.50
CA GLN A 187 46.33 19.05 -11.68
C GLN A 187 45.49 19.37 -12.91
#